data_AF-A0A7W1M7T2-F1
#
_entry.id   AF-A0A7W1M7T2-F1
#
_cell.length_a   1.000
_cell.length_b   1.000
_cell.length_c   1.000
_cell.angle_alpha   90.00
_cell.angle_beta   90.00
_cell.angle_gamma   90.00
#
_symmetry.space_group_name_H-M   'P 1'
#
loop_
_entity.id
_entity.type
_entity.pdbx_description
1 polymer ?
#
loop_
_entity_poly.entity_id
_entity_poly.type
_entity_poly.pdbx_seq_one_letter_code
_entity_poly.pdbx_strand_id
1 'polypeptide(L)'
;MGNYQGPERQFILSANNDEHKQNSQTLNTVKSLQEQFTLQGKIASIIKPSQPGEDSNDVIKKQGKQGVQTYMQPYLNPHAADDHPILP
;
A
#
# COMPACT_ATOMS: atom_id res chain seq x y z
N MET A 1 -20.34 6.10 -2.77
CA MET A 1 -19.64 5.53 -1.60
C MET A 1 -18.79 6.64 -1.00
N GLY A 2 -19.11 7.13 0.21
CA GLY A 2 -18.39 8.26 0.80
C GLY A 2 -18.89 8.62 2.20
N ASN A 3 -18.62 7.76 3.19
CA ASN A 3 -19.09 7.96 4.58
C ASN A 3 -17.98 7.80 5.63
N TYR A 4 -16.71 7.61 5.23
CA TYR A 4 -15.65 7.41 6.22
C TYR A 4 -15.18 8.75 6.81
N GLN A 5 -15.54 9.01 8.07
CA GLN A 5 -15.18 10.23 8.84
C GLN A 5 -14.18 9.94 9.98
N GLY A 6 -13.46 8.83 9.91
CA GLY A 6 -12.50 8.45 10.95
C GLY A 6 -11.40 9.52 11.15
N PRO A 7 -10.89 9.67 12.39
CA PRO A 7 -9.84 10.62 12.76
C PRO A 7 -8.47 10.32 12.12
N GLU A 8 -8.31 9.14 11.50
CA GLU A 8 -7.09 8.67 10.87
C GLU A 8 -6.69 9.59 9.71
N ARG A 9 -5.43 10.03 9.76
CA ARG A 9 -4.81 10.87 8.71
C ARG A 9 -4.15 10.06 7.62
N GLN A 10 -3.86 8.79 7.87
CA GLN A 10 -3.14 7.91 6.94
C GLN A 10 -3.89 6.60 6.74
N PHE A 11 -3.99 6.18 5.48
CA PHE A 11 -4.60 4.93 5.04
C PHE A 11 -3.55 4.13 4.28
N ILE A 12 -3.36 2.88 4.67
CA ILE A 12 -2.48 1.96 3.97
C ILE A 12 -3.34 0.84 3.42
N LEU A 13 -3.40 0.72 2.10
CA LEU A 13 -4.09 -0.35 1.42
C LEU A 13 -3.10 -1.43 1.00
N SER A 14 -3.24 -2.63 1.53
CA SER A 14 -2.49 -3.80 1.06
C SER A 14 -3.16 -4.41 -0.16
N ALA A 15 -2.45 -4.46 -1.28
CA ALA A 15 -2.92 -5.04 -2.53
C ALA A 15 -2.01 -6.18 -2.99
N ASN A 16 -2.57 -7.13 -3.74
CA ASN A 16 -1.80 -8.19 -4.39
C ASN A 16 -0.83 -7.59 -5.42
N ASN A 17 0.31 -8.25 -5.63
CA ASN A 17 1.24 -7.87 -6.69
C ASN A 17 0.94 -8.59 -8.02
N ASP A 18 -0.31 -8.55 -8.45
CA ASP A 18 -0.76 -9.18 -9.70
C ASP A 18 -0.65 -8.20 -10.89
N GLU A 19 0.35 -8.36 -11.75
CA GLU A 19 0.54 -7.50 -12.94
C GLU A 19 -0.64 -7.55 -13.92
N HIS A 20 -1.32 -8.70 -14.02
CA HIS A 20 -2.45 -8.90 -14.93
C HIS A 20 -3.74 -8.19 -14.50
N LYS A 21 -3.76 -7.55 -13.32
CA LYS A 21 -4.93 -6.78 -12.80
C LYS A 21 -4.77 -5.26 -12.94
N GLN A 22 -3.83 -4.79 -13.75
CA GLN A 22 -3.63 -3.35 -13.99
C GLN A 22 -4.84 -2.63 -14.62
N ASN A 23 -5.78 -3.37 -15.23
CA ASN A 23 -7.07 -2.82 -15.73
C ASN A 23 -8.27 -3.32 -14.90
N SER A 24 -8.05 -3.84 -13.69
CA SER A 24 -9.13 -4.35 -12.86
C SER A 24 -9.98 -3.22 -12.28
N GLN A 25 -11.29 -3.50 -12.12
CA GLN A 25 -12.21 -2.61 -11.41
C GLN A 25 -11.72 -2.30 -9.99
N THR A 26 -11.04 -3.26 -9.35
CA THR A 26 -10.37 -3.07 -8.06
C THR A 26 -9.35 -1.95 -8.10
N LEU A 27 -8.45 -1.91 -9.10
CA LEU A 27 -7.45 -0.85 -9.20
C LEU A 27 -8.12 0.53 -9.37
N ASN A 28 -9.18 0.60 -10.17
CA ASN A 28 -9.92 1.85 -10.37
C ASN A 28 -10.57 2.32 -9.07
N THR A 29 -11.21 1.42 -8.32
CA THR A 29 -11.77 1.73 -7.00
C THR A 29 -10.69 2.24 -6.04
N VAL A 30 -9.52 1.60 -6.05
CA VAL A 30 -8.40 2.00 -5.19
C VAL A 30 -7.87 3.38 -5.54
N LYS A 31 -7.69 3.69 -6.83
CA LYS A 31 -7.27 5.03 -7.29
C LYS A 31 -8.29 6.10 -6.90
N SER A 32 -9.59 5.85 -7.13
CA SER A 32 -10.65 6.78 -6.74
C SER A 32 -10.70 7.01 -5.24
N LEU A 33 -10.45 5.99 -4.41
CA LEU A 33 -10.35 6.15 -2.95
C LEU A 33 -9.12 6.98 -2.56
N GLN A 34 -7.98 6.74 -3.20
CA GLN A 34 -6.76 7.51 -2.96
C GLN A 34 -6.95 9.00 -3.29
N GLU A 35 -7.57 9.31 -4.43
CA GLU A 35 -7.92 10.68 -4.82
C GLU A 35 -8.86 11.34 -3.81
N GLN A 36 -9.92 10.63 -3.40
CA GLN A 36 -10.87 11.15 -2.41
C GLN A 36 -10.22 11.45 -1.06
N PHE A 37 -9.36 10.56 -0.56
CA PHE A 37 -8.65 10.81 0.70
C PHE A 37 -7.66 11.97 0.56
N THR A 38 -6.97 12.08 -0.57
CA THR A 38 -6.07 13.20 -0.86
C THR A 38 -6.81 14.54 -0.86
N LEU A 39 -8.00 14.59 -1.46
CA LEU A 39 -8.88 15.77 -1.43
C LEU A 39 -9.35 16.15 -0.01
N GLN A 40 -9.39 15.19 0.91
CA GLN A 40 -9.70 15.41 2.33
C GLN A 40 -8.46 15.78 3.17
N GLY A 41 -7.29 15.99 2.55
CA GLY A 41 -6.03 16.23 3.25
C GLY A 41 -5.48 15.00 3.99
N LYS A 42 -5.94 13.80 3.61
CA LYS A 42 -5.50 12.52 4.17
C LYS A 42 -4.49 11.87 3.24
N ILE A 43 -3.57 11.11 3.82
CA ILE A 43 -2.54 10.36 3.09
C ILE A 43 -3.09 8.97 2.79
N ALA A 44 -3.09 8.55 1.53
CA ALA A 44 -3.46 7.20 1.13
C ALA A 44 -2.33 6.56 0.33
N SER A 45 -1.82 5.42 0.82
CA SER A 45 -0.71 4.68 0.23
C SER A 45 -1.17 3.27 -0.13
N ILE A 46 -0.74 2.79 -1.29
CA ILE A 46 -0.96 1.40 -1.72
C ILE A 46 0.36 0.67 -1.55
N ILE A 47 0.33 -0.43 -0.80
CA ILE A 47 1.49 -1.30 -0.58
C ILE A 47 1.24 -2.64 -1.24
N LYS A 48 2.30 -3.26 -1.76
CA LYS A 48 2.25 -4.56 -2.42
C LYS A 48 3.42 -5.43 -1.96
N PRO A 49 3.27 -6.76 -1.92
CA PRO A 49 4.41 -7.68 -1.80
C PRO A 49 5.44 -7.43 -2.90
N SER A 50 6.72 -7.67 -2.60
CA SER A 50 7.80 -7.41 -3.55
C SER A 50 7.80 -8.35 -4.75
N GLN A 51 7.31 -9.58 -4.59
CA GLN A 51 7.31 -10.58 -5.66
C GLN A 51 6.00 -10.53 -6.46
N PRO A 52 6.06 -10.60 -7.80
CA PRO A 52 4.88 -10.71 -8.64
C PRO A 52 4.06 -11.97 -8.31
N GLY A 53 2.73 -11.83 -8.32
CA GLY A 53 1.79 -12.91 -8.05
C GLY A 53 1.61 -13.27 -6.57
N GLU A 54 2.28 -12.58 -5.65
CA GLU A 54 2.08 -12.79 -4.21
C GLU A 54 1.02 -11.86 -3.63
N ASP A 55 0.29 -12.37 -2.65
CA ASP A 55 -0.46 -11.58 -1.68
C ASP A 55 0.23 -11.57 -0.29
N SER A 56 -0.32 -10.80 0.66
CA SER A 56 0.24 -10.74 2.02
C SER A 56 0.20 -12.08 2.74
N ASN A 57 -0.77 -12.94 2.45
CA ASN A 57 -0.91 -14.25 3.07
C ASN A 57 0.18 -15.21 2.56
N ASP A 58 0.53 -15.15 1.27
CA ASP A 58 1.66 -15.89 0.72
C ASP A 58 2.98 -15.49 1.38
N VAL A 59 3.20 -14.18 1.57
CA VAL A 59 4.38 -13.68 2.28
C VAL A 59 4.39 -14.17 3.73
N ILE A 60 3.27 -14.11 4.46
CA ILE A 60 3.17 -14.61 5.84
C ILE A 60 3.49 -16.09 5.91
N LYS A 61 2.97 -16.91 4.98
CA LYS A 61 3.24 -18.35 4.95
C LYS A 61 4.70 -18.67 4.67
N LYS A 62 5.35 -17.92 3.78
CA LYS A 62 6.75 -18.17 3.36
C LYS A 62 7.78 -17.61 4.33
N GLN A 63 7.55 -16.41 4.85
CA GLN A 63 8.55 -15.59 5.55
C GLN A 63 8.09 -15.15 6.95
N GLY A 64 6.87 -15.53 7.36
CA GLY A 64 6.28 -15.10 8.63
C GLY A 64 6.01 -13.59 8.68
N LYS A 65 5.85 -13.10 9.91
CA LYS A 65 5.63 -11.67 10.19
C LYS A 65 6.76 -10.78 9.64
N GLN A 66 7.99 -11.28 9.65
CA GLN A 66 9.15 -10.50 9.23
C GLN A 66 9.10 -10.16 7.74
N GLY A 67 8.67 -11.09 6.88
CA GLY A 67 8.51 -10.82 5.45
C GLY A 67 7.51 -9.70 5.16
N VAL A 68 6.41 -9.64 5.93
CA VAL A 68 5.43 -8.56 5.83
C VAL A 68 6.02 -7.22 6.28
N GLN A 69 6.75 -7.21 7.39
CA GLN A 69 7.38 -6.00 7.90
C GLN A 69 8.37 -5.41 6.88
N THR A 70 9.15 -6.25 6.19
CA THR A 70 10.16 -5.80 5.22
C THR A 70 9.57 -4.92 4.12
N TYR A 71 8.46 -5.33 3.48
CA TYR A 71 7.87 -4.52 2.41
C TYR A 71 6.94 -3.40 2.92
N MET A 72 6.51 -3.46 4.19
CA MET A 72 5.73 -2.40 4.83
C MET A 72 6.58 -1.29 5.44
N GLN A 73 7.82 -1.59 5.82
CA GLN A 73 8.72 -0.69 6.55
C GLN A 73 8.82 0.72 5.93
N PRO A 74 8.95 0.89 4.60
CA PRO A 74 9.06 2.22 3.98
C PRO A 74 7.81 3.07 4.16
N TYR A 75 6.65 2.45 4.40
CA TYR A 75 5.35 3.10 4.51
C TYR A 75 4.92 3.37 5.95
N LEU A 76 5.51 2.64 6.91
CA LEU A 76 5.24 2.80 8.34
C LEU A 76 6.15 3.86 8.99
N ASN A 77 7.32 4.13 8.40
CA ASN A 77 8.26 5.17 8.84
C ASN A 77 8.63 6.09 7.67
N PRO A 78 7.80 7.10 7.32
CA PRO A 78 8.12 8.03 6.23
C PRO A 78 9.41 8.83 6.46
N HIS A 79 9.87 8.95 7.71
CA HIS A 79 11.15 9.59 8.06
C HIS A 79 12.39 8.68 7.93
N ALA A 80 12.23 7.38 7.65
CA ALA A 80 13.37 6.50 7.36
C ALA A 80 13.82 6.57 5.89
N ALA A 81 13.01 7.17 5.02
CA ALA A 81 13.31 7.31 3.59
C ALA A 81 14.25 8.50 3.28
N ASP A 82 14.48 9.41 4.23
CA ASP A 82 15.43 10.52 4.08
C ASP A 82 16.91 10.04 4.11
N ASP A 83 17.17 8.77 4.39
CA ASP A 83 18.51 8.15 4.45
C ASP A 83 18.77 7.11 3.35
N HIS A 84 17.88 6.97 2.36
CA HIS A 84 18.14 6.11 1.20
C HIS A 84 18.44 6.95 -0.05
N PRO A 85 19.59 6.71 -0.71
CA PRO A 85 19.97 7.47 -1.88
C PRO A 85 18.93 7.25 -2.97
N ILE A 86 18.51 8.35 -3.59
CA ILE A 86 17.87 8.35 -4.90
C ILE A 86 18.83 7.58 -5.82
N LEU A 87 18.48 6.33 -6.14
CA LEU A 87 19.18 5.62 -7.20
C LEU A 87 18.91 6.35 -8.53
N PRO A 88 19.94 6.51 -9.38
CA PRO A 88 19.89 7.30 -10.60
C PRO A 88 18.87 6.79 -11.62
#